data_AF-D5G615-F1
#
_entry.id   AF-D5G615-F1
#
_cell.length_a   1.000
_cell.length_b   1.000
_cell.length_c   1.000
_cell.angle_alpha   90.00
_cell.angle_beta   90.00
_cell.angle_gamma   90.00
#
_symmetry.space_group_name_H-M   'P 1'
#
loop_
_entity.id
_entity.type
_entity.pdbx_description
1 polymer ?
#
loop_
_entity_poly.entity_id
_entity_poly.type
_entity_poly.pdbx_seq_one_letter_code
_entity_poly.pdbx_strand_id
1 'polypeptide(L)'
;MIPINESNTINIKLFTTYAAPPRVKAFHLPVCTVQLERLMDINWDLTMQKIVPFIDGINSVRMISELADADYNLTRKCIEHLLYHSPLSGIMCGWPKLTSAHQKKKRLLWVPNNSGRLLI
;
A
#
# COMPACT_ATOMS: atom_id res chain seq x y z
N MET A 1 -14.08 2.51 -27.95
CA MET A 1 -15.54 2.27 -28.09
C MET A 1 -15.74 1.51 -29.37
N ILE A 2 -16.38 0.34 -29.32
CA ILE A 2 -16.58 -0.51 -30.49
C ILE A 2 -18.01 -0.23 -30.99
N PRO A 3 -18.18 0.40 -32.16
CA PRO A 3 -19.51 0.67 -32.71
C PRO A 3 -20.14 -0.64 -33.19
N ILE A 4 -21.38 -0.89 -32.79
CA ILE A 4 -22.17 -2.04 -33.29
C ILE A 4 -23.13 -1.59 -34.40
N ASN A 5 -23.75 -0.40 -34.27
CA ASN A 5 -24.63 0.21 -35.26
C ASN A 5 -24.49 1.76 -35.20
N GLU A 6 -25.11 2.47 -36.15
CA GLU A 6 -25.09 3.95 -36.25
C GLU A 6 -25.54 4.66 -34.97
N SER A 7 -26.38 4.02 -34.15
CA SER A 7 -26.93 4.58 -32.92
C SER A 7 -26.33 4.01 -31.64
N ASN A 8 -25.47 2.98 -31.70
CA ASN A 8 -25.08 2.24 -30.50
C ASN A 8 -23.59 1.85 -30.51
N THR A 9 -22.91 2.15 -29.41
CA THR A 9 -21.48 1.88 -29.21
C THR A 9 -21.24 1.15 -27.90
N ILE A 10 -20.48 0.07 -27.93
CA ILE A 10 -20.13 -0.68 -26.72
C ILE A 10 -18.82 -0.13 -26.13
N ASN A 11 -18.83 0.16 -24.83
CA ASN A 11 -17.65 0.46 -24.05
C ASN A 11 -17.42 -0.68 -23.04
N ILE A 12 -16.33 -1.42 -23.22
CA ILE A 12 -15.97 -2.54 -22.34
C ILE A 12 -14.74 -2.12 -21.53
N LYS A 13 -14.87 -2.08 -20.21
CA LYS A 13 -13.76 -1.88 -19.29
C LYS A 13 -13.43 -3.21 -18.64
N LEU A 14 -12.27 -3.76 -18.98
CA LEU A 14 -11.75 -4.94 -18.32
C LEU A 14 -11.12 -4.50 -16.98
N PHE A 15 -11.63 -5.05 -15.89
CA PHE A 15 -11.03 -4.90 -14.57
C PHE A 15 -10.17 -6.11 -14.28
N THR A 16 -8.93 -5.89 -13.87
CA THR A 16 -8.07 -6.95 -13.34
C THR A 16 -8.60 -7.39 -11.98
N THR A 17 -8.76 -8.70 -11.79
CA THR A 17 -9.16 -9.27 -10.50
C THR A 17 -7.92 -9.53 -9.65
N TYR A 18 -7.79 -8.84 -8.51
CA TYR A 18 -6.75 -9.11 -7.53
C TYR A 18 -7.29 -9.96 -6.37
N ALA A 19 -6.38 -10.67 -5.70
CA ALA A 19 -6.70 -11.39 -4.46
C ALA A 19 -7.13 -10.40 -3.37
N ALA A 20 -7.94 -10.89 -2.41
CA ALA A 20 -8.36 -10.07 -1.28
C ALA A 20 -7.14 -9.55 -0.50
N PRO A 21 -7.12 -8.26 -0.12
CA PRO A 21 -5.97 -7.68 0.56
C PRO A 21 -5.80 -8.31 1.96
N PRO A 22 -4.56 -8.44 2.44
CA PRO A 22 -4.32 -8.91 3.80
C PRO A 22 -4.86 -7.92 4.83
N ARG A 23 -5.39 -8.42 5.94
CA ARG A 23 -5.92 -7.57 7.02
C ARG A 23 -4.79 -6.78 7.69
N VAL A 24 -4.97 -5.47 7.80
CA VAL A 24 -3.98 -4.58 8.42
C VAL A 24 -4.24 -4.47 9.93
N LYS A 25 -3.17 -4.51 10.74
CA LYS A 25 -3.24 -4.39 12.20
C LYS A 25 -2.53 -3.11 12.67
N ALA A 26 -2.88 -2.63 13.86
CA ALA A 26 -2.38 -1.37 14.41
C ALA A 26 -0.85 -1.27 14.51
N PHE A 27 -0.19 -2.38 14.78
CA PHE A 27 1.27 -2.48 14.98
C PHE A 27 2.05 -2.73 13.69
N HIS A 28 1.38 -2.80 12.55
CA HIS A 28 2.05 -2.95 11.27
C HIS A 28 2.77 -1.66 10.87
N LEU A 29 3.91 -1.81 10.21
CA LEU A 29 4.69 -0.71 9.64
C LEU A 29 4.51 -0.74 8.11
N PRO A 30 3.70 0.16 7.53
CA PRO A 30 3.60 0.29 6.09
C PRO A 30 4.89 0.88 5.52
N VAL A 31 5.48 0.19 4.54
CA VAL A 31 6.70 0.63 3.85
C VAL A 31 6.35 0.91 2.39
N CYS A 32 6.68 2.11 1.92
CA CYS A 32 6.49 2.48 0.53
C CYS A 32 7.77 2.22 -0.27
N THR A 33 7.67 1.35 -1.28
CA THR A 33 8.78 1.07 -2.21
C THR A 33 8.75 1.98 -3.44
N VAL A 34 7.63 2.65 -3.69
CA VAL A 34 7.47 3.70 -4.71
C VAL A 34 7.33 5.06 -4.03
N GLN A 35 7.70 6.14 -4.74
CA GLN A 35 7.44 7.50 -4.29
C GLN A 35 5.96 7.85 -4.48
N LEU A 36 5.15 7.72 -3.42
CA LEU A 36 3.71 8.01 -3.50
C LEU A 36 3.42 9.47 -3.87
N GLU A 37 4.30 10.40 -3.49
CA GLU A 37 4.16 11.82 -3.84
C GLU A 37 4.08 12.05 -5.36
N ARG A 38 4.69 11.18 -6.17
CA ARG A 38 4.62 11.26 -7.64
C ARG A 38 3.36 10.63 -8.22
N LEU A 39 2.68 9.80 -7.44
CA LEU A 39 1.43 9.12 -7.83
C LEU A 39 0.19 9.90 -7.38
N MET A 40 0.35 10.78 -6.40
CA MET A 40 -0.71 11.63 -5.89
C MET A 40 -1.13 12.65 -6.94
N ASP A 41 -2.43 12.67 -7.23
CA ASP A 41 -3.10 13.65 -8.07
C ASP A 41 -4.27 14.28 -7.29
N ILE A 42 -4.82 15.39 -7.76
CA ILE A 42 -5.91 16.11 -7.10
C ILE A 42 -7.18 15.28 -6.93
N ASN A 43 -7.34 14.24 -7.75
CA ASN A 43 -8.47 13.30 -7.71
C ASN A 43 -8.31 12.19 -6.65
N TRP A 44 -7.19 12.15 -5.93
CA TRP A 44 -7.00 11.18 -4.85
C TRP A 44 -7.86 11.51 -3.65
N ASP A 45 -8.28 10.48 -2.92
CA ASP A 45 -9.08 10.64 -1.71
C ASP A 45 -8.35 11.50 -0.66
N LEU A 46 -9.06 12.46 -0.06
CA LEU A 46 -8.50 13.42 0.89
C LEU A 46 -7.87 12.74 2.11
N THR A 47 -8.41 11.61 2.56
CA THR A 47 -7.84 10.87 3.70
C THR A 47 -6.52 10.22 3.31
N MET A 48 -6.41 9.71 2.08
CA MET A 48 -5.14 9.19 1.56
C MET A 48 -4.09 10.30 1.46
N GLN A 49 -4.45 11.49 0.94
CA GLN A 49 -3.51 12.60 0.84
C GLN A 49 -2.92 13.00 2.20
N LYS A 50 -3.72 12.94 3.27
CA LYS A 50 -3.25 13.19 4.65
C LYS A 50 -2.34 12.10 5.20
N ILE A 51 -2.63 10.84 4.91
CA ILE A 51 -1.93 9.68 5.49
C ILE A 51 -0.58 9.43 4.81
N VAL A 52 -0.51 9.57 3.48
CA VAL A 52 0.67 9.28 2.66
C VAL A 52 1.98 9.89 3.16
N PRO A 53 2.07 11.19 3.54
CA PRO A 53 3.34 11.78 3.99
C PRO A 53 3.89 11.14 5.28
N PHE A 54 3.06 10.47 6.06
CA PHE A 54 3.47 9.81 7.30
C PHE A 54 3.88 8.33 7.11
N ILE A 55 3.76 7.81 5.88
CA ILE A 55 4.16 6.43 5.56
C ILE A 55 5.67 6.40 5.26
N ASP A 56 6.47 6.27 6.31
CA ASP A 56 7.94 6.27 6.28
C ASP A 56 8.57 4.89 6.56
N GLY A 57 7.76 3.88 6.91
CA GLY A 57 8.24 2.56 7.33
C GLY A 57 8.73 2.47 8.77
N ILE A 58 8.59 3.54 9.55
CA ILE A 58 8.99 3.62 10.97
C ILE A 58 7.75 3.75 11.85
N ASN A 59 6.74 4.50 11.39
CA ASN A 59 5.50 4.72 12.12
C ASN A 59 4.54 3.54 11.96
N SER A 60 3.91 3.15 13.06
CA SER A 60 2.85 2.14 13.04
C SER A 60 1.56 2.73 12.49
N VAL A 61 0.67 1.88 11.95
CA VAL A 61 -0.64 2.32 11.44
C VAL A 61 -1.39 3.17 12.47
N ARG A 62 -1.29 2.82 13.75
CA ARG A 62 -1.88 3.61 14.84
C ARG A 62 -1.22 4.98 15.02
N MET A 63 0.10 5.03 14.99
CA MET A 63 0.84 6.30 15.10
C MET A 63 0.55 7.20 13.90
N ILE A 64 0.42 6.62 12.70
CA ILE A 64 0.05 7.34 11.49
C ILE A 64 -1.36 7.96 11.62
N SER A 65 -2.34 7.23 12.15
CA SER A 65 -3.68 7.81 12.39
C SER A 65 -3.65 8.99 13.36
N GLU A 66 -2.81 8.91 14.40
CA GLU A 66 -2.64 10.00 15.38
C GLU A 66 -1.93 11.21 14.78
N LEU A 67 -0.91 11.01 13.94
CA LEU A 67 -0.17 12.09 13.26
C LEU A 67 -1.00 12.77 12.16
N ALA A 68 -1.81 12.00 11.44
CA ALA A 68 -2.66 12.50 10.36
C ALA A 68 -3.99 13.09 10.83
N ASP A 69 -4.28 13.05 12.15
CA ASP A 69 -5.56 13.41 12.75
C ASP A 69 -6.74 12.75 12.01
N ALA A 70 -6.63 11.44 11.79
CA ALA A 70 -7.60 10.63 11.06
C ALA A 70 -8.04 9.43 11.91
N ASP A 71 -9.28 8.97 11.70
CA ASP A 71 -9.76 7.78 12.41
C ASP A 71 -8.91 6.54 12.06
N TYR A 72 -8.64 5.71 13.06
CA TYR A 72 -7.84 4.51 12.90
C TYR A 72 -8.45 3.52 11.89
N ASN A 73 -9.78 3.36 11.86
CA ASN A 73 -10.43 2.44 10.94
C ASN A 73 -10.36 2.92 9.49
N LEU A 74 -10.46 4.25 9.28
CA LEU A 74 -10.28 4.85 7.96
C LEU A 74 -8.84 4.68 7.49
N THR A 75 -7.88 4.94 8.38
CA THR A 75 -6.45 4.80 8.10
C THR A 75 -6.11 3.35 7.73
N ARG A 76 -6.65 2.38 8.49
CA ARG A 76 -6.50 0.95 8.19
C ARG A 76 -7.03 0.60 6.80
N LYS A 77 -8.24 1.05 6.46
CA LYS A 77 -8.86 0.79 5.15
C LYS A 77 -8.07 1.44 4.01
N CYS A 78 -7.56 2.65 4.20
CA CYS A 78 -6.73 3.33 3.22
C CYS A 78 -5.47 2.53 2.91
N ILE A 79 -4.80 2.00 3.95
CA ILE A 79 -3.63 1.15 3.77
C ILE A 79 -4.01 -0.17 3.08
N GLU A 80 -5.13 -0.80 3.45
CA GLU A 80 -5.65 -1.99 2.76
C GLU A 80 -5.91 -1.73 1.27
N HIS A 81 -6.44 -0.56 0.91
CA HIS A 81 -6.65 -0.15 -0.48
C HIS A 81 -5.33 0.08 -1.23
N LEU A 82 -4.33 0.70 -0.59
CA LEU A 82 -3.00 0.88 -1.17
C LEU A 82 -2.33 -0.47 -1.48
N LEU A 83 -2.53 -1.46 -0.62
CA LEU A 83 -1.99 -2.82 -0.80
C LEU A 83 -2.72 -3.62 -1.87
N TYR A 84 -3.99 -3.31 -2.12
CA TYR A 84 -4.79 -3.98 -3.15
C TYR A 84 -4.39 -3.52 -4.55
N HIS A 85 -4.20 -2.21 -4.74
CA HIS A 85 -3.91 -1.63 -6.05
C HIS A 85 -2.43 -1.63 -6.44
N SER A 86 -1.53 -1.67 -5.47
CA SER A 86 -0.10 -1.70 -5.72
C SER A 86 0.47 -3.10 -5.45
N PRO A 87 1.19 -3.74 -6.39
CA PRO A 87 1.74 -5.09 -6.20
C PRO A 87 2.90 -5.16 -5.18
N LEU A 88 3.02 -4.18 -4.28
CA LEU A 88 4.13 -3.97 -3.37
C LEU A 88 3.84 -4.68 -2.05
N SER A 89 3.95 -6.01 -2.08
CA SER A 89 3.87 -6.85 -0.89
C SER A 89 5.06 -6.58 0.03
N GLY A 90 4.77 -6.32 1.30
CA GLY A 90 5.77 -6.10 2.33
C GLY A 90 5.28 -5.25 3.49
N ILE A 91 4.04 -5.44 3.98
CA ILE A 91 3.72 -4.92 5.31
C ILE A 91 4.57 -5.70 6.30
N MET A 92 5.49 -5.02 6.98
CA MET A 92 6.25 -5.66 8.03
C MET A 92 5.33 -5.84 9.24
N CYS A 93 4.94 -7.10 9.46
CA CYS A 93 4.29 -7.53 10.68
C CYS A 93 5.32 -7.55 11.81
N GLY A 94 5.30 -6.50 12.64
CA GLY A 94 5.95 -6.49 13.96
C GLY A 94 7.48 -6.62 13.91
N TRP A 95 8.16 -5.50 13.78
CA TRP A 95 9.52 -5.41 14.32
C TRP A 95 9.44 -4.75 15.69
N PRO A 96 9.71 -5.48 16.79
CA PRO A 96 10.08 -4.82 18.03
C PRO A 96 11.31 -3.96 17.70
N LYS A 97 11.38 -2.74 18.23
CA LYS A 97 12.47 -1.77 17.98
C LYS A 97 13.85 -2.43 18.13
N LEU A 98 14.39 -3.00 17.05
CA LEU A 98 15.70 -3.62 17.03
C LEU A 98 16.70 -2.55 16.63
N THR A 99 17.67 -2.35 17.51
CA THR A 99 18.76 -1.38 17.43
C THR A 99 19.49 -1.43 16.09
N SER A 100 20.03 -0.27 15.71
CA SER A 100 20.51 0.19 14.40
C SER A 100 21.37 -0.77 13.54
N ALA A 101 21.89 -1.85 14.09
CA ALA A 101 22.78 -2.80 13.40
C ALA A 101 22.03 -3.86 12.56
N HIS A 102 20.79 -4.22 12.93
CA HIS A 102 20.03 -5.28 12.24
C HIS A 102 19.23 -4.82 11.02
N GLN A 103 19.11 -3.50 10.84
CA GLN A 103 18.26 -2.88 9.80
C GLN A 103 18.86 -3.03 8.38
N LYS A 104 20.20 -3.02 8.25
CA LYS A 104 20.90 -3.20 6.96
C LYS A 104 20.80 -4.64 6.43
N LYS A 105 20.82 -5.64 7.31
CA LYS A 105 20.87 -7.06 6.91
C LYS A 105 19.52 -7.63 6.45
N LYS A 106 18.40 -7.10 6.94
CA LYS A 106 17.06 -7.56 6.52
C LYS A 106 16.41 -6.74 5.41
N ARG A 107 16.93 -5.53 5.09
CA ARG A 107 16.61 -4.81 3.85
C ARG A 107 16.98 -5.63 2.60
N LEU A 108 18.03 -6.46 2.69
CA LEU A 108 18.47 -7.39 1.63
C LEU A 108 17.57 -8.62 1.45
N LEU A 109 16.78 -9.02 2.46
CA LEU A 109 15.89 -10.19 2.38
C LEU A 109 14.59 -9.90 1.62
N TRP A 110 14.23 -8.62 1.44
CA TRP A 110 12.98 -8.17 0.82
C TRP A 110 13.20 -7.42 -0.50
N VAL A 111 14.30 -7.69 -1.21
CA VAL A 111 14.36 -7.40 -2.64
C VAL A 111 13.48 -8.45 -3.33
N PRO A 112 12.48 -8.09 -4.15
CA PRO A 112 11.73 -9.07 -4.91
C PRO A 112 12.71 -9.75 -5.86
N ASN A 113 13.15 -10.95 -5.49
CA ASN A 113 13.93 -11.77 -6.38
C ASN A 113 12.96 -12.29 -7.44
N ASN A 114 13.23 -11.98 -8.70
CA ASN A 114 12.45 -12.37 -9.90
C ASN A 114 12.42 -13.90 -10.14
N SER A 115 12.55 -14.72 -9.10
CA SER A 115 12.79 -16.17 -9.20
C SER A 115 11.91 -17.04 -8.30
N GLY A 116 10.84 -16.49 -7.69
CA GLY A 116 9.74 -17.31 -7.18
C GLY A 116 10.11 -18.39 -6.15
N ARG A 117 11.11 -18.16 -5.29
CA ARG A 117 11.44 -19.07 -4.18
C ARG A 117 11.48 -18.33 -2.85
N LEU A 118 10.53 -18.68 -1.98
CA LEU A 118 10.56 -18.38 -0.56
C LEU A 118 11.61 -19.28 0.10
N LEU A 119 12.62 -18.69 0.72
CA LEU A 119 13.53 -19.41 1.61
C LEU A 119 12.99 -19.31 3.04
N ILE A 120 12.87 -20.50 3.64
CA ILE A 120 12.41 -20.79 5.00
C ILE A 120 13.37 -20.21 6.04
#